data_AF-A0A349BAJ4-F1
#
_entry.id   AF-A0A349BAJ4-F1
#
_cell.length_a   1.000
_cell.length_b   1.000
_cell.length_c   1.000
_cell.angle_alpha   90.00
_cell.angle_beta   90.00
_cell.angle_gamma   90.00
#
_symmetry.space_group_name_H-M   'P 1'
#
loop_
_entity.id
_entity.type
_entity.pdbx_description
1 polymer ?
#
loop_
_entity_poly.entity_id
_entity_poly.type
_entity_poly.pdbx_seq_one_letter_code
_entity_poly.pdbx_strand_id
1 'polypeptide(L)'
;EWVINGHKWFTSNGLRADFYIVMCRTEDAEGGADRNASMTQIIVPTDTPGVEIVRGINVWGRPSDHCEIIYDDVRVPVANALGERG
;
A
#
# COMPACT_ATOMS: atom_id res chain seq x y z
N GLU A 1 -12.39 5.27 -9.24
CA GLU A 1 -11.84 4.64 -8.03
C GLU A 1 -10.43 4.18 -8.34
N TRP A 2 -9.59 4.02 -7.32
CA TRP A 2 -8.32 3.32 -7.44
C TRP A 2 -8.56 1.82 -7.36
N VAL A 3 -7.81 1.05 -8.16
CA VAL A 3 -7.72 -0.41 -8.02
C VAL A 3 -6.26 -0.72 -7.75
N ILE A 4 -5.98 -1.27 -6.58
CA ILE A 4 -4.63 -1.44 -6.06
C ILE A 4 -4.32 -2.94 -6.00
N ASN A 5 -3.28 -3.32 -6.73
CA ASN A 5 -2.69 -4.64 -6.67
C ASN A 5 -1.24 -4.53 -6.22
N GLY A 6 -0.81 -5.39 -5.31
CA GLY A 6 0.57 -5.39 -4.87
C GLY A 6 0.87 -6.27 -3.68
N HIS A 7 2.16 -6.41 -3.41
CA HIS A 7 2.67 -7.18 -2.30
C HIS A 7 3.71 -6.33 -1.58
N LYS A 8 3.46 -6.02 -0.30
CA LYS A 8 4.31 -5.18 0.54
C LYS A 8 4.84 -5.97 1.71
N TRP A 9 6.09 -5.66 2.07
CA TRP A 9 6.80 -6.30 3.16
C TRP A 9 7.23 -5.26 4.19
N PHE A 10 7.33 -5.69 5.44
CA PHE A 10 7.80 -4.90 6.57
C PHE A 10 6.96 -3.64 6.90
N THR A 11 5.65 -3.70 6.67
CA THR A 11 4.74 -2.61 7.05
C THR A 11 4.60 -2.56 8.58
N SER A 12 5.35 -1.66 9.22
CA SER A 12 5.29 -1.41 10.67
C SER A 12 3.89 -1.05 11.12
N ASN A 13 3.49 -1.48 12.32
CA ASN A 13 2.12 -1.33 12.83
C ASN A 13 1.03 -1.97 11.94
N GLY A 14 1.37 -2.89 11.02
CA GLY A 14 0.42 -3.47 10.09
C GLY A 14 -0.78 -4.13 10.79
N LEU A 15 -0.58 -4.72 11.97
CA LEU A 15 -1.64 -5.34 12.78
C LEU A 15 -2.49 -4.34 13.58
N ARG A 16 -2.06 -3.09 13.70
CA ARG A 16 -2.64 -2.10 14.64
C ARG A 16 -3.20 -0.86 13.97
N ALA A 17 -2.78 -0.57 12.76
CA ALA A 17 -3.22 0.62 12.04
C ALA A 17 -4.68 0.47 11.60
N ASP A 18 -5.42 1.58 11.60
CA ASP A 18 -6.79 1.62 11.04
C ASP A 18 -6.77 1.79 9.50
N PHE A 19 -5.69 2.35 8.96
CA PHE A 19 -5.46 2.49 7.52
C PHE A 19 -3.96 2.43 7.17
N TYR A 20 -3.66 2.17 5.90
CA TYR A 20 -2.32 2.22 5.33
C TYR A 20 -2.20 3.37 4.34
N ILE A 21 -1.00 3.94 4.24
CA ILE A 21 -0.62 4.81 3.12
C ILE A 21 0.13 3.93 2.13
N VAL A 22 -0.56 3.54 1.05
CA VAL A 22 -0.02 2.65 0.04
C VAL A 22 0.57 3.50 -1.08
N MET A 23 1.88 3.43 -1.23
CA MET A 23 2.57 4.00 -2.39
C MET A 23 2.60 2.96 -3.52
N CYS A 24 1.96 3.28 -4.63
CA CYS A 24 1.90 2.43 -5.82
C CYS A 24 2.14 3.25 -7.09
N ARG A 25 2.58 2.58 -8.14
CA ARG A 25 2.78 3.21 -9.44
C ARG A 25 1.44 3.39 -10.12
N THR A 26 1.20 4.60 -10.60
CA THR A 26 -0.05 4.99 -11.28
C THR A 26 0.19 5.50 -12.69
N GLU A 27 1.45 5.69 -13.08
CA GLU A 27 1.85 6.16 -14.41
C GLU A 27 3.02 5.34 -14.95
N ASP A 28 3.07 5.20 -16.27
CA ASP A 28 4.19 4.55 -16.94
C ASP A 28 5.33 5.56 -17.15
N ALA A 29 6.57 5.14 -16.89
CA ALA A 29 7.75 5.98 -16.99
C ALA A 29 8.14 6.34 -18.45
N GLU A 30 7.32 5.99 -19.43
CA GLU A 30 7.62 6.13 -20.87
C GLU A 30 7.78 7.59 -21.32
N GLY A 31 7.31 8.56 -20.54
CA GLY A 31 7.45 10.00 -20.83
C GLY A 31 8.76 10.65 -20.37
N GLY A 32 9.70 9.90 -19.78
CA GLY A 32 10.92 10.46 -19.19
C GLY A 32 10.69 11.18 -17.86
N ALA A 33 9.53 10.99 -17.24
CA ALA A 33 9.26 11.42 -15.87
C ALA A 33 10.20 10.68 -14.90
N ASP A 34 10.70 11.39 -13.89
CA ASP A 34 11.48 10.77 -12.81
C ASP A 34 10.66 9.63 -12.22
N ARG A 35 11.30 8.49 -11.91
CA ARG A 35 10.65 7.29 -11.36
C ARG A 35 9.75 7.63 -10.17
N ASN A 36 10.13 8.62 -9.37
CA ASN A 36 9.37 9.05 -8.21
C ASN A 36 8.08 9.80 -8.57
N ALA A 37 8.04 10.51 -9.70
CA ALA A 37 6.86 11.21 -10.21
C ALA A 37 5.84 10.30 -10.91
N SER A 38 6.00 8.97 -10.76
CA SER A 38 5.04 7.98 -11.24
C SER A 38 4.26 7.31 -10.10
N MET A 39 4.49 7.76 -8.86
CA MET A 39 4.12 7.06 -7.63
C MET A 39 3.11 7.88 -6.83
N THR A 40 1.86 7.42 -6.82
CA THR A 40 0.82 8.04 -5.99
C THR A 40 0.80 7.40 -4.61
N GLN A 41 0.55 8.21 -3.57
CA GLN A 41 0.24 7.73 -2.22
C GLN A 41 -1.27 7.71 -2.02
N ILE A 42 -1.81 6.58 -1.56
CA ILE A 42 -3.26 6.37 -1.43
C ILE A 42 -3.58 5.83 -0.03
N ILE A 43 -4.55 6.44 0.65
CA ILE A 43 -5.10 5.93 1.91
C ILE A 43 -5.96 4.70 1.64
N VAL A 44 -5.68 3.61 2.33
CA VAL A 44 -6.43 2.34 2.25
C VAL A 44 -6.83 1.91 3.66
N PRO A 45 -8.12 1.97 4.04
CA PRO A 45 -8.60 1.37 5.29
C PRO A 45 -8.22 -0.12 5.38
N THR A 46 -7.81 -0.58 6.55
CA THR A 46 -7.30 -1.96 6.71
C THR A 46 -8.36 -3.04 6.52
N ASP A 47 -9.63 -2.70 6.69
CA ASP A 47 -10.79 -3.56 6.47
C ASP A 47 -11.31 -3.52 5.03
N THR A 48 -10.63 -2.81 4.12
CA THR A 48 -11.01 -2.77 2.71
C THR A 48 -10.92 -4.17 2.10
N PRO A 49 -11.96 -4.68 1.41
CA PRO A 49 -11.90 -5.95 0.72
C PRO A 49 -10.68 -6.05 -0.21
N GLY A 50 -9.97 -7.18 -0.12
CA GLY A 50 -8.72 -7.43 -0.86
C GLY A 50 -7.44 -7.10 -0.10
N VAL A 51 -7.52 -6.45 1.06
CA VAL A 51 -6.38 -6.28 1.97
C VAL A 51 -6.21 -7.56 2.79
N GLU A 52 -5.07 -8.24 2.61
CA GLU A 52 -4.74 -9.47 3.33
C GLU A 52 -3.42 -9.29 4.08
N ILE A 53 -3.46 -9.40 5.41
CA ILE A 53 -2.24 -9.55 6.21
C ILE A 53 -1.84 -11.03 6.18
N VAL A 54 -0.83 -11.36 5.37
CA VAL A 54 -0.32 -12.73 5.21
C VAL A 54 0.29 -13.24 6.51
N ARG A 55 1.10 -12.39 7.16
CA ARG A 55 1.73 -12.69 8.45
C ARG A 55 2.35 -11.46 9.10
N GLY A 56 2.52 -11.54 10.42
CA GLY A 56 3.53 -10.74 11.12
C GLY A 56 4.93 -11.29 10.85
N ILE A 57 5.88 -10.41 10.57
CA ILE A 57 7.27 -10.74 10.27
C ILE A 57 8.08 -10.69 11.56
N ASN A 58 8.87 -11.73 11.82
CA ASN A 58 9.76 -11.75 12.97
C ASN A 58 10.96 -10.83 12.73
N VAL A 59 11.24 -9.99 13.72
CA VAL A 59 12.38 -9.07 13.73
C VAL A 59 13.31 -9.55 14.85
N TRP A 60 14.53 -9.96 14.49
CA TRP A 60 15.53 -10.50 15.42
C TRP A 60 15.03 -11.70 16.24
N GLY A 61 14.25 -12.58 15.58
CA GLY A 61 13.69 -13.78 16.21
C GLY A 61 12.51 -13.51 17.15
N ARG A 62 11.97 -12.29 17.18
CA ARG A 62 10.82 -11.92 18.00
C ARG A 62 9.61 -11.56 17.13
N PRO A 63 8.38 -11.91 17.55
CA PRO A 63 7.17 -11.40 16.93
C PRO A 63 7.19 -9.88 16.91
N SER A 64 6.74 -9.30 15.80
CA SER A 64 6.61 -7.87 15.63
C SER A 64 5.33 -7.53 14.89
N ASP A 65 4.97 -6.25 14.85
CA ASP A 65 3.82 -5.76 14.10
C ASP A 65 4.16 -5.38 12.64
N HIS A 66 5.39 -5.65 12.20
CA HIS A 66 5.78 -5.50 10.80
C HIS A 66 5.12 -6.59 9.97
N CYS A 67 4.25 -6.21 9.04
CA CYS A 67 3.46 -7.19 8.29
C CYS A 67 3.95 -7.39 6.85
N GLU A 68 3.73 -8.61 6.37
CA GLU A 68 3.61 -8.92 4.95
C GLU A 68 2.14 -8.76 4.57
N ILE A 69 1.86 -7.94 3.55
CA ILE A 69 0.50 -7.54 3.17
C ILE A 69 0.33 -7.70 1.66
N ILE A 70 -0.71 -8.41 1.27
CA ILE A 70 -1.19 -8.51 -0.12
C ILE A 70 -2.36 -7.54 -0.29
N TYR A 71 -2.35 -6.84 -1.41
CA TYR A 71 -3.46 -6.05 -1.93
C TYR A 71 -3.92 -6.74 -3.21
N ASP A 72 -5.10 -7.36 -3.16
CA ASP A 72 -5.72 -8.08 -4.29
C ASP A 72 -7.00 -7.36 -4.70
N ASP A 73 -6.95 -6.66 -5.84
CA ASP A 73 -8.05 -5.85 -6.38
C ASP A 73 -8.71 -4.92 -5.35
N VAL A 74 -7.90 -4.30 -4.48
CA VAL A 74 -8.37 -3.38 -3.44
C VAL A 74 -8.92 -2.11 -4.08
N ARG A 75 -10.17 -1.78 -3.78
CA ARG A 75 -10.89 -0.64 -4.35
C ARG A 75 -11.13 0.46 -3.33
N VAL A 76 -10.71 1.67 -3.64
CA VAL A 76 -10.95 2.87 -2.81
C VAL A 76 -11.32 4.08 -3.68
N PRO A 77 -12.07 5.08 -3.15
CA PRO A 77 -12.39 6.29 -3.89
C PRO A 77 -11.14 7.04 -4.38
N VAL A 78 -11.26 7.78 -5.49
CA VAL A 78 -10.14 8.59 -6.03
C VAL A 78 -9.67 9.62 -5.01
N ALA A 79 -10.59 10.13 -4.19
CA ALA A 79 -10.34 11.10 -3.12
C ALA A 79 -9.45 10.58 -1.99
N ASN A 80 -9.16 9.28 -1.94
CA ASN A 80 -8.19 8.71 -1.00
C ASN A 80 -6.73 8.99 -1.41
N ALA A 81 -6.49 9.52 -2.62
CA ALA A 81 -5.16 9.96 -3.02
C ALA A 81 -4.69 11.13 -2.14
N LEU A 82 -3.43 11.07 -1.74
CA LEU A 82 -2.75 12.12 -1.01
C LEU A 82 -1.96 12.99 -1.98
N GLY A 83 -2.47 14.19 -2.24
CA GLY A 83 -1.90 15.10 -3.22
C GLY A 83 -2.33 14.75 -4.64
N GLU A 84 -1.51 15.18 -5.61
CA GLU A 84 -1.75 14.91 -7.02
C GLU A 84 -1.34 13.47 -7.38
N ARG A 85 -1.94 12.95 -8.44
CA ARG A 85 -1.47 11.72 -9.08
C ARG A 85 -0.11 11.97 -9.73
N GLY A 86 0.81 11.01 -9.56
CA GLY A 86 2.16 11.06 -10.13
C GLY A 86 3.21 11.48 -9.11
#